data_AF-X1PIK4-F1
#
_entry.id   AF-X1PIK4-F1
#
_cell.length_a   1.000
_cell.length_b   1.000
_cell.length_c   1.000
_cell.angle_alpha   90.00
_cell.angle_beta   90.00
_cell.angle_gamma   90.00
#
_symmetry.space_group_name_H-M   'P 1'
#
loop_
_entity.id
_entity.type
_entity.pdbx_description
1 polymer ?
#
loop_
_entity_poly.entity_id
_entity_poly.type
_entity_poly.pdbx_seq_one_letter_code
_entity_poly.pdbx_strand_id
1 'polypeptide(L)'
;VNSNTLVVGGGIAGIQAALEIADSEHKVYLVEREPSVGGHMAQLDKTFPTLDCSACILTPKMSDVGSHPYIELMTYSEVVDVAGFVGNFKVKVKKKARYVDVGKCTGCSDCEKVCPVEVPSEFDLGLGQRKAIYRPFPQAVPNVFTIDRRGYPSCRVACPAGVNAQGYIALISQGKFKEALEVMRKTMPFAGVCGRVCTHPCEIDCERGKVDEPISIRSLKRFMADYELRVGREKATHIEKTKEEKIAIVGSGPAGLACA
;
A
#
# COMPACT_ATOMS: atom_id res chain seq x y z
N VAL A 1 -11.47 10.18 37.65
CA VAL A 1 -10.89 9.06 36.85
C VAL A 1 -11.40 9.22 35.44
N ASN A 2 -10.54 9.25 34.43
CA ASN A 2 -10.97 9.23 33.04
C ASN A 2 -11.74 7.92 32.79
N SER A 3 -13.01 8.02 32.38
CA SER A 3 -13.89 6.87 32.14
C SER A 3 -13.64 6.19 30.80
N ASN A 4 -12.82 6.78 29.93
CA ASN A 4 -12.52 6.21 28.63
C ASN A 4 -11.57 5.02 28.78
N THR A 5 -11.85 3.95 28.03
CA THR A 5 -11.03 2.75 28.03
C THR A 5 -10.25 2.64 26.72
N LEU A 6 -9.01 2.17 26.79
CA LEU A 6 -8.21 1.81 25.63
C LEU A 6 -8.03 0.28 25.62
N VAL A 7 -8.43 -0.36 24.53
CA VAL A 7 -8.18 -1.77 24.27
C VAL A 7 -7.12 -1.89 23.19
N VAL A 8 -6.08 -2.68 23.44
CA VAL A 8 -4.96 -2.91 22.51
C VAL A 8 -5.03 -4.33 21.98
N GLY A 9 -5.24 -4.46 20.67
CA GLY A 9 -5.45 -5.72 19.97
C GLY A 9 -6.93 -6.00 19.71
N GLY A 10 -7.31 -6.07 18.44
CA GLY A 10 -8.64 -6.38 17.94
C GLY A 10 -8.85 -7.86 17.61
N GLY A 11 -8.23 -8.77 18.36
CA GLY A 11 -8.61 -10.19 18.33
C GLY A 11 -9.93 -10.44 19.07
N ILE A 12 -10.41 -11.68 19.11
CA ILE A 12 -11.69 -12.03 19.77
C ILE A 12 -11.79 -11.53 21.23
N ALA A 13 -10.69 -11.60 21.99
CA ALA A 13 -10.65 -11.12 23.38
C ALA A 13 -10.84 -9.59 23.47
N GLY A 14 -10.12 -8.83 22.64
CA GLY A 14 -10.22 -7.37 22.65
C GLY A 14 -11.53 -6.86 22.05
N ILE A 15 -12.05 -7.55 21.03
CA ILE A 15 -13.39 -7.30 20.48
C ILE A 15 -14.45 -7.47 21.58
N GLN A 16 -14.42 -8.59 22.32
CA GLN A 16 -15.39 -8.85 23.38
C GLN A 16 -15.29 -7.83 24.51
N ALA A 17 -14.07 -7.53 24.99
CA ALA A 17 -13.85 -6.52 26.02
C ALA A 17 -14.32 -5.13 25.59
N ALA A 18 -14.09 -4.76 24.32
CA ALA A 18 -14.55 -3.48 23.79
C ALA A 18 -16.07 -3.41 23.72
N LEU A 19 -16.75 -4.47 23.28
CA LEU A 19 -18.21 -4.53 23.21
C LEU A 19 -18.85 -4.41 24.59
N GLU A 20 -18.44 -5.23 25.57
CA GLU A 20 -19.04 -5.22 26.91
C GLU A 20 -18.93 -3.85 27.61
N ILE A 21 -17.78 -3.18 27.45
CA ILE A 21 -17.56 -1.85 28.02
C ILE A 21 -18.38 -0.79 27.26
N ALA A 22 -18.49 -0.92 25.94
CA ALA A 22 -19.22 0.03 25.12
C ALA A 22 -20.75 -0.11 25.25
N ASP A 23 -21.25 -1.33 25.46
CA ASP A 23 -22.66 -1.63 25.79
C ASP A 23 -23.06 -1.04 27.15
N SER A 24 -22.08 -0.83 28.04
CA SER A 24 -22.24 -0.09 29.30
C SER A 24 -22.15 1.44 29.13
N GLU A 25 -22.27 1.94 27.89
CA GLU A 25 -22.23 3.37 27.52
C GLU A 25 -20.90 4.08 27.86
N HIS A 26 -19.80 3.33 27.93
CA HIS A 26 -18.47 3.89 28.13
C HIS A 26 -17.70 3.97 26.82
N LYS A 27 -17.03 5.10 26.59
CA LYS A 27 -16.22 5.29 25.38
C LYS A 27 -15.00 4.36 25.39
N VAL A 28 -14.84 3.59 24.33
CA VAL A 28 -13.72 2.68 24.11
C VAL A 28 -12.93 3.10 22.87
N TYR A 29 -11.62 3.16 23.00
CA TYR A 29 -10.68 3.25 21.88
C TYR A 29 -10.14 1.84 21.62
N LEU A 30 -10.34 1.29 20.43
CA LEU A 30 -9.82 -0.04 20.07
C LEU A 30 -8.70 0.10 19.04
N VAL A 31 -7.46 -0.19 19.45
CA VAL A 31 -6.28 -0.09 18.58
C VAL A 31 -5.90 -1.46 18.05
N GLU A 32 -5.87 -1.61 16.72
CA GLU A 32 -5.44 -2.83 16.04
C GLU A 32 -4.26 -2.53 15.11
N ARG A 33 -3.21 -3.35 15.24
CA ARG A 33 -1.95 -3.21 14.52
C ARG A 33 -2.10 -3.48 13.03
N GLU A 34 -2.89 -4.50 12.70
CA GLU A 34 -3.13 -4.95 11.34
C GLU A 34 -4.23 -4.12 10.66
N PRO A 35 -4.38 -4.21 9.32
CA PRO A 35 -5.42 -3.46 8.61
C PRO A 35 -6.86 -3.86 8.98
N SER A 36 -7.05 -4.97 9.69
CA SER A 36 -8.36 -5.49 10.08
C SER A 36 -8.34 -6.11 11.47
N VAL A 37 -9.49 -6.06 12.15
CA VAL A 37 -9.75 -6.82 13.38
C VAL A 37 -10.05 -8.30 13.08
N GLY A 38 -10.07 -9.13 14.11
CA GLY A 38 -10.36 -10.56 14.07
C GLY A 38 -9.23 -11.40 14.68
N GLY A 39 -7.98 -11.00 14.45
CA GLY A 39 -6.79 -11.70 14.93
C GLY A 39 -6.65 -13.11 14.36
N HIS A 40 -5.99 -14.01 15.08
CA HIS A 40 -5.77 -15.39 14.63
C HIS A 40 -7.06 -16.19 14.44
N MET A 41 -8.13 -15.86 15.17
CA MET A 41 -9.41 -16.55 15.02
C MET A 41 -9.96 -16.39 13.60
N ALA A 42 -9.70 -15.27 12.92
CA ALA A 42 -10.10 -15.06 11.54
C ALA A 42 -9.37 -15.99 10.54
N GLN A 43 -8.19 -16.51 10.91
CA GLN A 43 -7.40 -17.43 10.08
C GLN A 43 -7.87 -18.89 10.20
N LEU A 44 -8.63 -19.23 11.24
CA LEU A 44 -9.09 -20.59 11.48
C LEU A 44 -10.31 -20.88 10.59
N ASP A 45 -10.47 -22.12 10.13
CA ASP A 45 -11.72 -22.54 9.47
C ASP A 45 -12.81 -22.83 10.50
N LYS A 46 -12.49 -23.70 11.47
CA LYS A 46 -13.41 -24.17 12.51
C LYS A 46 -12.84 -23.99 13.92
N THR A 47 -13.74 -23.95 14.90
CA THR A 47 -13.41 -23.80 16.31
C THR A 47 -13.86 -25.02 17.10
N PHE A 48 -12.95 -25.60 17.89
CA PHE A 48 -13.31 -26.69 18.80
C PHE A 48 -14.02 -26.13 20.04
N PRO A 49 -14.88 -26.90 20.73
CA PRO A 49 -15.27 -28.28 20.45
C PRO A 49 -16.47 -28.44 19.51
N THR A 50 -17.22 -27.35 19.25
CA THR A 50 -18.47 -27.40 18.48
C THR A 50 -18.26 -27.59 16.97
N LEU A 51 -17.05 -27.35 16.48
CA LEU A 51 -16.67 -27.38 15.06
C LEU A 51 -17.44 -26.35 14.22
N ASP A 52 -17.89 -25.28 14.87
CA ASP A 52 -18.50 -24.12 14.20
C ASP A 52 -17.46 -23.38 13.36
N CYS A 53 -17.91 -22.83 12.24
CA CYS A 53 -17.10 -21.94 11.42
C CYS A 53 -16.68 -20.71 12.24
N SER A 54 -15.38 -20.41 12.29
CA SER A 54 -14.84 -19.29 13.05
C SER A 54 -15.48 -17.96 12.63
N ALA A 55 -15.65 -17.78 11.31
CA ALA A 55 -16.21 -16.58 10.71
C ALA A 55 -17.68 -16.37 11.12
N CYS A 56 -18.45 -17.44 11.33
CA CYS A 56 -19.84 -17.34 11.78
C CYS A 56 -19.97 -16.71 13.17
N ILE A 57 -18.97 -16.92 14.04
CA ILE A 57 -18.97 -16.39 15.41
C ILE A 57 -18.29 -15.02 15.44
N LEU A 58 -17.19 -14.86 14.69
CA LEU A 58 -16.33 -13.69 14.77
C LEU A 58 -16.82 -12.52 13.92
N THR A 59 -17.29 -12.78 12.69
CA THR A 59 -17.67 -11.71 11.74
C THR A 59 -18.78 -10.80 12.27
N PRO A 60 -19.85 -11.31 12.95
CA PRO A 60 -20.85 -10.44 13.56
C PRO A 60 -20.21 -9.49 14.58
N LYS A 61 -19.39 -10.01 15.50
CA LYS A 61 -18.72 -9.19 16.53
C LYS A 61 -17.76 -8.16 15.94
N MET A 62 -17.06 -8.51 14.85
CA MET A 62 -16.23 -7.55 14.12
C MET A 62 -17.08 -6.43 13.52
N SER A 63 -18.22 -6.75 12.93
CA SER A 63 -19.16 -5.77 12.38
C SER A 63 -19.75 -4.86 13.46
N ASP A 64 -20.11 -5.43 14.61
CA ASP A 64 -20.63 -4.69 15.76
C ASP A 64 -19.60 -3.66 16.23
N VAL A 65 -18.37 -4.10 16.49
CA VAL A 65 -17.26 -3.21 16.86
C VAL A 65 -16.98 -2.13 15.81
N GLY A 66 -17.13 -2.47 14.53
CA GLY A 66 -16.89 -1.54 13.42
C GLY A 66 -17.95 -0.44 13.29
N SER A 67 -19.15 -0.64 13.85
CA SER A 67 -20.29 0.28 13.72
C SER A 67 -20.79 0.84 15.07
N HIS A 68 -20.26 0.37 16.19
CA HIS A 68 -20.71 0.75 17.52
C HIS A 68 -20.44 2.24 17.84
N PRO A 69 -21.43 3.01 18.34
CA PRO A 69 -21.30 4.45 18.55
C PRO A 69 -20.29 4.84 19.64
N TYR A 70 -20.09 3.98 20.65
CA TYR A 70 -19.14 4.21 21.74
C TYR A 70 -17.74 3.65 21.47
N ILE A 71 -17.50 2.99 20.33
CA ILE A 71 -16.20 2.42 19.98
C ILE A 71 -15.53 3.24 18.87
N GLU A 72 -14.37 3.81 19.18
CA GLU A 72 -13.50 4.43 18.21
C GLU A 72 -12.46 3.41 17.72
N LEU A 73 -12.77 2.76 16.59
CA LEU A 73 -11.93 1.73 15.99
C LEU A 73 -10.75 2.34 15.22
N MET A 74 -9.54 2.12 15.73
CA MET A 74 -8.27 2.55 15.14
C MET A 74 -7.52 1.35 14.58
N THR A 75 -7.89 0.92 13.38
CA THR A 75 -7.17 -0.14 12.64
C THR A 75 -5.91 0.40 11.96
N TYR A 76 -4.97 -0.50 11.65
CA TYR A 76 -3.64 -0.17 11.12
C TYR A 76 -2.90 0.87 11.98
N SER A 77 -3.01 0.72 13.31
CA SER A 77 -2.50 1.67 14.29
C SER A 77 -1.80 0.94 15.44
N GLU A 78 -0.75 1.53 15.99
CA GLU A 78 0.03 0.93 17.08
C GLU A 78 0.19 1.92 18.24
N VAL A 79 0.11 1.41 19.46
CA VAL A 79 0.48 2.19 20.66
C VAL A 79 2.00 2.31 20.70
N VAL A 80 2.52 3.53 20.76
CA VAL A 80 3.97 3.79 20.79
C VAL A 80 4.49 4.19 22.16
N ASP A 81 3.63 4.77 23.00
CA ASP A 81 4.03 5.33 24.29
C ASP A 81 2.82 5.39 25.21
N VAL A 82 3.00 4.99 26.47
CA VAL A 82 1.99 5.02 27.53
C VAL A 82 2.62 5.66 28.76
N ALA A 83 2.10 6.82 29.15
CA ALA A 83 2.51 7.54 30.34
C ALA A 83 1.32 7.74 31.29
N GLY A 84 1.62 7.94 32.58
CA GLY A 84 0.62 8.23 33.61
C GLY A 84 0.42 7.07 34.58
N PHE A 85 -0.74 7.07 35.25
CA PHE A 85 -1.11 6.10 36.28
C PHE A 85 -2.60 5.77 36.18
N VAL A 86 -3.05 4.81 36.98
CA VAL A 86 -4.44 4.31 36.96
C VAL A 86 -5.44 5.47 36.97
N GLY A 87 -6.26 5.54 35.92
CA GLY A 87 -7.30 6.55 35.74
C GLY A 87 -6.86 7.88 35.11
N ASN A 88 -5.57 8.07 34.84
CA ASN A 88 -5.00 9.25 34.17
C ASN A 88 -3.88 8.84 33.20
N PHE A 89 -4.21 7.99 32.22
CA PHE A 89 -3.27 7.60 31.18
C PHE A 89 -3.24 8.61 30.03
N LYS A 90 -2.04 8.88 29.52
CA LYS A 90 -1.80 9.58 28.27
C LYS A 90 -1.10 8.64 27.32
N VAL A 91 -1.80 8.26 26.25
CA VAL A 91 -1.33 7.27 25.27
C VAL A 91 -1.09 7.94 23.93
N LYS A 92 0.05 7.66 23.30
CA LYS A 92 0.31 8.03 21.90
C LYS A 92 0.06 6.84 21.01
N VAL A 93 -0.77 7.04 19.99
CA VAL A 93 -1.09 6.02 18.99
C VAL A 93 -0.56 6.50 17.63
N LYS A 94 0.25 5.67 16.98
CA LYS A 94 0.76 5.88 15.63
C LYS A 94 -0.18 5.22 14.64
N LYS A 95 -0.97 6.03 13.93
CA LYS A 95 -1.77 5.57 12.79
C LYS A 95 -0.89 5.42 11.56
N LYS A 96 -0.73 4.19 11.06
CA LYS A 96 0.06 3.93 9.85
C LYS A 96 -0.70 4.44 8.61
N ALA A 97 0.04 4.92 7.62
CA ALA A 97 -0.55 5.42 6.38
C ALA A 97 -1.02 4.24 5.53
N ARG A 98 -2.33 4.13 5.29
CA ARG A 98 -2.91 3.11 4.38
C ARG A 98 -2.68 3.42 2.90
N TYR A 99 -2.35 4.68 2.58
CA TYR A 99 -2.30 5.25 1.23
C TYR A 99 -3.61 5.10 0.43
N VAL A 100 -4.71 4.83 1.13
CA VAL A 100 -6.07 4.78 0.62
C VAL A 100 -6.93 5.63 1.56
N ASP A 101 -7.79 6.47 0.98
CA ASP A 101 -8.74 7.26 1.75
C ASP A 101 -9.87 6.35 2.24
N VAL A 102 -9.92 6.15 3.56
CA VAL A 102 -10.89 5.27 4.23
C VAL A 102 -12.33 5.72 3.97
N GLY A 103 -12.59 7.03 3.86
CA GLY A 103 -13.93 7.56 3.63
C GLY A 103 -14.42 7.44 2.19
N LYS A 104 -13.50 7.22 1.24
CA LYS A 104 -13.82 7.08 -0.20
C LYS A 104 -13.69 5.66 -0.72
N CYS A 105 -13.04 4.77 0.03
CA CYS A 105 -12.87 3.38 -0.35
C CYS A 105 -14.20 2.63 -0.23
N THR A 106 -14.66 2.04 -1.33
CA THR A 106 -15.90 1.25 -1.37
C THR A 106 -15.66 -0.25 -1.16
N GLY A 107 -14.40 -0.70 -1.10
CA GLY A 107 -14.07 -2.10 -0.94
C GLY A 107 -14.33 -2.98 -2.18
N CYS A 108 -14.40 -2.41 -3.39
CA CYS A 108 -14.81 -3.12 -4.62
C CYS A 108 -13.79 -4.12 -5.22
N SER A 109 -12.54 -4.15 -4.75
CA SER A 109 -11.46 -5.03 -5.24
C SER A 109 -10.96 -4.80 -6.69
N ASP A 110 -11.43 -3.77 -7.40
CA ASP A 110 -10.93 -3.49 -8.76
C ASP A 110 -9.42 -3.14 -8.78
N CYS A 111 -8.93 -2.51 -7.72
CA CYS A 111 -7.53 -2.18 -7.57
C CYS A 111 -6.60 -3.40 -7.40
N GLU A 112 -7.08 -4.49 -6.78
CA GLU A 112 -6.32 -5.76 -6.66
C GLU A 112 -6.15 -6.40 -8.04
N LYS A 113 -7.19 -6.41 -8.88
CA LYS A 113 -7.19 -7.03 -10.21
C LYS A 113 -6.13 -6.42 -11.14
N VAL A 114 -5.92 -5.11 -11.06
CA VAL A 114 -4.96 -4.39 -11.92
C VAL A 114 -3.54 -4.38 -11.37
N CYS A 115 -3.34 -4.74 -10.09
CA CYS A 115 -2.05 -4.63 -9.42
C CYS A 115 -1.03 -5.62 -10.01
N PRO A 116 0.11 -5.13 -10.55
CA PRO A 116 1.10 -6.01 -11.15
C PRO A 116 2.05 -6.66 -10.13
N VAL A 117 1.99 -6.28 -8.86
CA VAL A 117 2.95 -6.73 -7.83
C VAL A 117 2.31 -7.80 -6.98
N GLU A 118 3.03 -8.92 -6.81
CA GLU A 118 2.67 -10.03 -5.94
C GLU A 118 3.66 -10.13 -4.79
N VAL A 119 3.14 -10.38 -3.59
CA VAL A 119 3.90 -10.55 -2.35
C VAL A 119 3.27 -11.67 -1.52
N PRO A 120 4.06 -12.42 -0.73
CA PRO A 120 3.51 -13.46 0.14
C PRO A 120 2.47 -12.89 1.11
N SER A 121 1.36 -13.59 1.26
CA SER A 121 0.27 -13.21 2.16
C SER A 121 0.63 -13.53 3.61
N GLU A 122 0.69 -12.52 4.47
CA GLU A 122 0.93 -12.71 5.91
C GLU A 122 -0.26 -13.40 6.59
N PHE A 123 -1.48 -13.17 6.09
CA PHE A 123 -2.68 -13.82 6.60
C PHE A 123 -2.68 -15.33 6.32
N ASP A 124 -2.23 -15.73 5.13
CA ASP A 124 -2.12 -17.14 4.72
C ASP A 124 -0.78 -17.78 5.14
N LEU A 125 -0.04 -17.17 6.07
CA LEU A 125 1.26 -17.65 6.56
C LEU A 125 2.29 -17.93 5.45
N GLY A 126 2.25 -17.14 4.37
CA GLY A 126 3.13 -17.28 3.21
C GLY A 126 2.78 -18.42 2.26
N LEU A 127 1.70 -19.17 2.50
CA LEU A 127 1.21 -20.22 1.59
C LEU A 127 0.50 -19.62 0.36
N GLY A 128 -0.12 -18.44 0.53
CA GLY A 128 -0.78 -17.68 -0.52
C GLY A 128 0.04 -16.48 -0.99
N GLN A 129 -0.31 -15.98 -2.18
CA GLN A 129 0.18 -14.70 -2.69
C GLN A 129 -0.94 -13.67 -2.59
N ARG A 130 -0.60 -12.45 -2.20
CA ARG A 130 -1.47 -11.27 -2.25
C ARG A 130 -0.87 -10.18 -3.13
N LYS A 131 -1.67 -9.19 -3.46
CA LYS A 131 -1.21 -8.00 -4.19
C LYS A 131 -0.62 -6.95 -3.24
N ALA A 132 0.10 -5.98 -3.79
CA ALA A 132 0.65 -4.87 -3.00
C ALA A 132 -0.45 -3.95 -2.44
N ILE A 133 -1.53 -3.72 -3.20
CA ILE A 133 -2.79 -3.19 -2.67
C ILE A 133 -3.66 -4.38 -2.30
N TYR A 134 -4.11 -4.45 -1.05
CA TYR A 134 -4.79 -5.63 -0.55
C TYR A 134 -5.79 -5.32 0.56
N ARG A 135 -6.71 -6.25 0.76
CA ARG A 135 -7.48 -6.43 2.00
C ARG A 135 -7.07 -7.78 2.63
N PRO A 136 -6.84 -7.87 3.96
CA PRO A 136 -6.28 -9.09 4.57
C PRO A 136 -7.07 -10.38 4.28
N PHE A 137 -8.40 -10.31 4.35
CA PHE A 137 -9.31 -11.40 4.02
C PHE A 137 -10.68 -10.83 3.60
N PRO A 138 -11.57 -11.62 2.95
CA PRO A 138 -12.79 -11.08 2.35
C PRO A 138 -13.80 -10.44 3.32
N GLN A 139 -13.82 -10.88 4.58
CA GLN A 139 -14.71 -10.39 5.64
C GLN A 139 -14.01 -9.37 6.56
N ALA A 140 -12.87 -8.81 6.13
CA ALA A 140 -12.12 -7.86 6.93
C ALA A 140 -12.96 -6.62 7.31
N VAL A 141 -12.91 -6.27 8.59
CA VAL A 141 -13.46 -5.03 9.15
C VAL A 141 -12.31 -4.12 9.61
N PRO A 142 -12.27 -2.83 9.19
CA PRO A 142 -13.13 -2.22 8.19
C PRO A 142 -12.88 -2.80 6.79
N ASN A 143 -13.91 -2.78 5.94
CA ASN A 143 -13.82 -3.25 4.55
C ASN A 143 -13.08 -2.25 3.66
N VAL A 144 -11.79 -2.06 3.93
CA VAL A 144 -10.96 -1.02 3.31
C VAL A 144 -9.61 -1.58 2.91
N PHE A 145 -9.16 -1.16 1.73
CA PHE A 145 -7.90 -1.59 1.14
C PHE A 145 -6.71 -0.83 1.73
N THR A 146 -5.54 -1.46 1.68
CA THR A 146 -4.28 -0.89 2.17
C THR A 146 -3.19 -1.16 1.14
N ILE A 147 -2.34 -0.16 0.88
CA ILE A 147 -1.16 -0.32 0.02
C ILE A 147 0.06 -0.56 0.91
N ASP A 148 0.69 -1.72 0.75
CA ASP A 148 1.98 -2.03 1.37
C ASP A 148 3.11 -1.28 0.63
N ARG A 149 3.58 -0.18 1.22
CA ARG A 149 4.70 0.62 0.70
C ARG A 149 5.98 0.32 1.46
N ARG A 150 6.81 -0.56 0.91
CA ARG A 150 8.13 -0.98 1.47
C ARG A 150 9.28 0.02 1.23
N GLY A 151 8.97 1.28 0.93
CA GLY A 151 9.96 2.33 0.64
C GLY A 151 10.37 2.45 -0.82
N TYR A 152 11.50 3.13 -1.08
CA TYR A 152 12.08 3.25 -2.42
C TYR A 152 13.16 2.17 -2.61
N PRO A 153 13.13 1.41 -3.72
CA PRO A 153 14.17 0.42 -4.00
C PRO A 153 15.51 1.10 -4.30
N SER A 154 16.61 0.41 -4.03
CA SER A 154 17.98 0.89 -4.27
C SER A 154 18.18 1.41 -5.70
N CYS A 155 17.62 0.71 -6.69
CA CYS A 155 17.68 1.10 -8.10
C CYS A 155 17.05 2.47 -8.41
N ARG A 156 16.05 2.90 -7.63
CA ARG A 156 15.43 4.22 -7.76
C ARG A 156 16.22 5.30 -7.03
N VAL A 157 16.80 4.97 -5.88
CA VAL A 157 17.67 5.88 -5.11
C VAL A 157 18.97 6.17 -5.88
N ALA A 158 19.58 5.14 -6.46
CA ALA A 158 20.80 5.24 -7.26
C ALA A 158 20.59 5.99 -8.59
N CYS A 159 19.35 6.11 -9.07
CA CYS A 159 19.06 6.78 -10.33
C CYS A 159 18.97 8.30 -10.13
N PRO A 160 19.81 9.12 -10.79
CA PRO A 160 19.76 10.58 -10.65
C PRO A 160 18.43 11.20 -11.08
N ALA A 161 17.70 10.53 -11.98
CA ALA A 161 16.38 10.95 -12.44
C ALA A 161 15.21 10.36 -11.61
N GLY A 162 15.50 9.60 -10.54
CA GLY A 162 14.47 9.05 -9.64
C GLY A 162 13.51 8.06 -10.30
N VAL A 163 13.97 7.36 -11.33
CA VAL A 163 13.15 6.54 -12.22
C VAL A 163 12.61 5.31 -11.49
N ASN A 164 11.33 5.02 -11.68
CA ASN A 164 10.70 3.83 -11.10
C ASN A 164 11.00 2.55 -11.91
N ALA A 165 12.23 2.04 -11.79
CA ALA A 165 12.67 0.82 -12.48
C ALA A 165 11.80 -0.40 -12.17
N GLN A 166 11.53 -0.65 -10.88
CA GLN A 166 10.69 -1.77 -10.44
C GLN A 166 9.30 -1.74 -11.09
N GLY A 167 8.67 -0.56 -11.16
CA GLY A 167 7.31 -0.41 -11.69
C GLY A 167 7.18 -0.80 -13.15
N TYR A 168 8.02 -0.25 -14.04
CA TYR A 168 7.91 -0.61 -15.46
C TYR A 168 8.46 -2.01 -15.74
N ILE A 169 9.42 -2.54 -14.97
CA ILE A 169 9.91 -3.92 -15.13
C ILE A 169 8.79 -4.92 -14.83
N ALA A 170 8.01 -4.70 -13.76
CA ALA A 170 6.88 -5.56 -13.43
C ALA A 170 5.77 -5.53 -14.50
N LEU A 171 5.59 -4.40 -15.17
CA LEU A 171 4.66 -4.27 -16.30
C LEU A 171 5.20 -4.96 -17.56
N ILE A 172 6.50 -4.82 -17.85
CA ILE A 172 7.19 -5.52 -18.94
C ILE A 172 7.06 -7.04 -18.78
N SER A 173 7.26 -7.57 -17.57
CA SER A 173 7.13 -9.02 -17.32
C SER A 173 5.72 -9.55 -17.54
N GLN A 174 4.70 -8.68 -17.56
CA GLN A 174 3.31 -9.02 -17.86
C GLN A 174 2.91 -8.71 -19.31
N GLY A 175 3.84 -8.25 -20.15
CA GLY A 175 3.54 -7.81 -21.53
C GLY A 175 2.78 -6.49 -21.63
N LYS A 176 2.61 -5.76 -20.52
CA LYS A 176 1.91 -4.46 -20.44
C LYS A 176 2.84 -3.31 -20.87
N PHE A 177 3.25 -3.34 -22.13
CA PHE A 177 4.28 -2.43 -22.66
C PHE A 177 3.83 -0.97 -22.72
N LYS A 178 2.53 -0.71 -22.98
CA LYS A 178 2.00 0.66 -23.03
C LYS A 178 2.06 1.33 -21.66
N GLU A 179 1.58 0.63 -20.64
CA GLU A 179 1.57 1.08 -19.25
C GLU A 179 3.01 1.22 -18.72
N ALA A 180 3.92 0.33 -19.13
CA ALA A 180 5.34 0.44 -18.81
C ALA A 180 5.94 1.75 -19.37
N LEU A 181 5.62 2.11 -20.61
CA LEU A 181 6.05 3.38 -21.22
C LEU A 181 5.50 4.59 -20.48
N GLU A 182 4.22 4.58 -20.08
CA GLU A 182 3.63 5.65 -19.29
C GLU A 182 4.37 5.84 -17.96
N VAL A 183 4.67 4.74 -17.25
CA VAL A 183 5.44 4.78 -15.99
C VAL A 183 6.85 5.34 -16.22
N MET A 184 7.52 4.96 -17.31
CA MET A 184 8.83 5.51 -17.67
C MET A 184 8.75 7.02 -17.94
N ARG A 185 7.79 7.45 -18.77
CA ARG A 185 7.62 8.84 -19.20
C ARG A 185 7.33 9.81 -18.05
N LYS A 186 6.74 9.35 -16.93
CA LYS A 186 6.51 10.18 -15.73
C LYS A 186 7.76 10.85 -15.18
N THR A 187 8.93 10.23 -15.36
CA THR A 187 10.22 10.75 -14.86
C THR A 187 11.26 10.89 -15.96
N MET A 188 11.04 10.27 -17.12
CA MET A 188 12.02 10.19 -18.20
C MET A 188 11.36 10.57 -19.55
N PRO A 189 11.17 11.86 -19.84
CA PRO A 189 10.57 12.32 -21.10
C PRO A 189 11.40 11.94 -22.33
N PHE A 190 12.70 11.68 -22.16
CA PHE A 190 13.66 11.28 -23.21
C PHE A 190 14.15 9.84 -23.05
N ALA A 191 13.22 8.89 -22.87
CA ALA A 191 13.53 7.47 -22.66
C ALA A 191 14.50 6.88 -23.70
N GLY A 192 14.36 7.26 -24.98
CA GLY A 192 15.22 6.79 -26.06
C GLY A 192 16.69 7.23 -25.96
N VAL A 193 16.92 8.47 -25.52
CA VAL A 193 18.28 9.00 -25.27
C VAL A 193 18.84 8.35 -24.02
N CYS A 194 18.09 8.37 -22.92
CA CYS A 194 18.52 7.79 -21.65
C CYS A 194 18.86 6.30 -21.80
N GLY A 195 18.10 5.49 -22.53
CA GLY A 195 18.42 4.08 -22.79
C GLY A 195 19.78 3.86 -23.48
N ARG A 196 20.29 4.86 -24.22
CA ARG A 196 21.55 4.77 -24.97
C ARG A 196 22.74 5.34 -24.18
N VAL A 197 22.57 6.47 -23.50
CA VAL A 197 23.68 7.16 -22.80
C VAL A 197 23.79 6.83 -21.30
N CYS A 198 22.83 6.09 -20.73
CA CYS A 198 22.82 5.81 -19.29
C CYS A 198 24.04 4.98 -18.84
N THR A 199 24.68 5.46 -17.78
CA THR A 199 25.79 4.81 -17.06
C THR A 199 25.34 3.77 -16.03
N HIS A 200 24.04 3.46 -15.99
CA HIS A 200 23.43 2.35 -15.25
C HIS A 200 23.86 2.17 -13.77
N PRO A 201 23.95 3.24 -12.95
CA PRO A 201 24.29 3.10 -11.53
C PRO A 201 23.30 2.22 -10.75
N CYS A 202 22.04 2.19 -11.20
CA CYS A 202 21.00 1.35 -10.64
C CYS A 202 21.22 -0.16 -10.78
N GLU A 203 22.09 -0.60 -11.70
CA GLU A 203 22.45 -2.00 -11.88
C GLU A 203 23.57 -2.40 -10.90
N ILE A 204 24.44 -1.47 -10.51
CA ILE A 204 25.49 -1.68 -9.51
C ILE A 204 24.86 -1.91 -8.13
N ASP A 205 23.89 -1.07 -7.75
CA ASP A 205 23.21 -1.16 -6.46
C ASP A 205 22.01 -2.13 -6.47
N CYS A 206 21.90 -3.01 -7.46
CA CYS A 206 20.73 -3.88 -7.61
C CYS A 206 20.69 -4.96 -6.52
N GLU A 207 19.66 -4.95 -5.67
CA GLU A 207 19.46 -5.95 -4.62
C GLU A 207 19.35 -7.38 -5.16
N ARG A 208 18.86 -7.56 -6.40
CA ARG A 208 18.78 -8.87 -7.04
C ARG A 208 20.15 -9.50 -7.27
N GLY A 209 21.19 -8.67 -7.49
CA GLY A 209 22.57 -9.13 -7.60
C GLY A 209 23.15 -9.74 -6.32
N LYS A 210 22.48 -9.59 -5.16
CA LYS A 210 22.83 -10.30 -3.93
C LYS A 210 22.31 -11.73 -3.89
N VAL A 211 21.36 -12.08 -4.76
CA VAL A 211 20.76 -13.41 -4.87
C VAL A 211 21.35 -14.14 -6.07
N ASP A 212 21.31 -13.51 -7.25
CA ASP A 212 21.86 -14.02 -8.50
C ASP A 212 22.56 -12.92 -9.30
N GLU A 213 21.92 -12.34 -10.33
CA GLU A 213 22.50 -11.33 -11.21
C GLU A 213 21.68 -10.03 -11.23
N PRO A 214 22.34 -8.86 -11.36
CA PRO A 214 21.63 -7.61 -11.54
C PRO A 214 20.71 -7.62 -12.77
N ILE A 215 19.53 -7.02 -12.62
CA ILE A 215 18.62 -6.84 -13.75
C ILE A 215 19.25 -5.84 -14.74
N SER A 216 19.25 -6.19 -16.03
CA SER A 216 19.69 -5.32 -17.14
C SER A 216 18.73 -4.15 -17.41
N ILE A 217 18.59 -3.26 -16.43
CA ILE A 217 17.69 -2.11 -16.39
C ILE A 217 17.86 -1.20 -17.62
N ARG A 218 19.10 -0.88 -18.03
CA ARG A 218 19.41 -0.04 -19.19
C ARG A 218 18.96 -0.69 -20.49
N SER A 219 19.21 -1.99 -20.65
CA SER A 219 18.79 -2.75 -21.85
C SER A 219 17.28 -2.79 -21.97
N LEU A 220 16.56 -2.98 -20.85
CA LEU A 220 15.10 -2.91 -20.82
C LEU A 220 14.59 -1.51 -21.17
N LYS A 221 15.21 -0.45 -20.65
CA LYS A 221 14.86 0.94 -21.04
C LYS A 221 15.02 1.17 -22.54
N ARG A 222 16.14 0.71 -23.12
CA ARG A 222 16.40 0.81 -24.56
C ARG A 222 15.37 0.03 -25.37
N PHE A 223 15.08 -1.21 -24.97
CA PHE A 223 14.05 -2.04 -25.61
C PHE A 223 12.70 -1.32 -25.64
N MET A 224 12.26 -0.76 -24.51
CA MET A 224 10.99 -0.04 -24.44
C MET A 224 10.97 1.19 -25.35
N ALA A 225 12.04 1.97 -25.39
CA ALA A 225 12.11 3.12 -26.29
C ALA A 225 12.14 2.72 -27.77
N ASP A 226 12.82 1.63 -28.11
CA ASP A 226 12.86 1.12 -29.48
C ASP A 226 11.50 0.52 -29.89
N TYR A 227 10.78 -0.10 -28.94
CA TYR A 227 9.41 -0.55 -29.12
C TYR A 227 8.46 0.63 -29.39
N GLU A 228 8.54 1.70 -28.59
CA GLU A 228 7.75 2.93 -28.76
C GLU A 228 7.91 3.56 -30.15
N LEU A 229 9.14 3.58 -30.68
CA LEU A 229 9.41 4.08 -32.03
C LEU A 229 8.75 3.22 -33.13
N ARG A 230 8.62 1.91 -32.91
CA ARG A 230 8.00 1.00 -33.88
C ARG A 230 6.47 1.08 -33.86
N VAL A 231 5.88 1.11 -32.67
CA VAL A 231 4.40 1.13 -32.53
C VAL A 231 3.80 2.52 -32.63
N GLY A 232 4.64 3.56 -32.59
CA GLY A 232 4.22 4.95 -32.62
C GLY A 232 4.03 5.51 -31.21
N ARG A 233 4.40 6.78 -31.05
CA ARG A 233 4.28 7.49 -29.78
C ARG A 233 2.85 7.96 -29.57
N GLU A 234 2.15 7.38 -28.60
CA GLU A 234 0.88 7.96 -28.13
C GLU A 234 1.13 9.37 -27.59
N LYS A 235 0.27 10.32 -28.00
CA LYS A 235 0.34 11.72 -27.56
C LYS A 235 0.20 11.78 -26.04
N ALA A 236 0.96 12.69 -25.41
CA ALA A 236 0.81 12.93 -23.99
C ALA A 236 -0.65 13.34 -23.69
N THR A 237 -1.20 12.77 -22.62
CA THR A 237 -2.51 13.19 -22.11
C THR A 237 -2.44 14.66 -21.71
N HIS A 238 -3.49 15.41 -22.04
CA HIS A 238 -3.58 16.81 -21.64
C HIS A 238 -3.65 16.87 -20.11
N ILE A 239 -2.71 17.59 -19.50
CA ILE A 239 -2.73 17.85 -18.06
C ILE A 239 -3.60 19.08 -17.83
N GLU A 240 -4.53 19.00 -16.89
CA GLU A 240 -5.40 20.11 -16.54
C GLU A 240 -4.59 21.32 -16.06
N LYS A 241 -4.96 22.51 -16.52
CA LYS A 241 -4.31 23.76 -16.12
C LYS A 241 -4.65 24.03 -14.65
N THR A 242 -3.66 23.89 -13.77
CA THR A 242 -3.83 24.10 -12.32
C THR A 242 -3.63 25.54 -11.86
N LYS A 243 -3.02 26.37 -12.71
CA LYS A 243 -2.58 27.73 -12.40
C LYS A 243 -2.75 28.64 -13.61
N GLU A 244 -3.22 29.87 -13.41
CA GLU A 244 -3.52 30.81 -14.50
C GLU A 244 -2.30 31.54 -15.05
N GLU A 245 -1.22 31.59 -14.27
CA GLU A 245 0.01 32.29 -14.59
C GLU A 245 0.74 31.70 -15.80
N LYS A 246 1.38 32.58 -16.58
CA LYS A 246 2.24 32.18 -17.71
C LYS A 246 3.65 31.89 -17.20
N ILE A 247 4.20 30.75 -17.59
CA ILE A 247 5.56 30.33 -17.25
C ILE A 247 6.43 30.44 -18.50
N ALA A 248 7.57 31.12 -18.40
CA ALA A 248 8.59 31.14 -19.44
C ALA A 248 9.72 30.17 -19.07
N ILE A 249 10.15 29.35 -20.03
CA ILE A 249 11.22 28.37 -19.85
C ILE A 249 12.43 28.84 -20.66
N VAL A 250 13.54 29.07 -19.97
CA VAL A 250 14.78 29.54 -20.60
C VAL A 250 15.77 28.37 -20.68
N GLY A 251 16.14 27.99 -21.90
CA GLY A 251 17.10 26.93 -22.19
C GLY A 251 16.50 25.75 -22.97
N SER A 252 17.19 25.32 -24.03
CA SER A 252 16.78 24.21 -24.92
C SER A 252 17.37 22.85 -24.54
N GLY A 253 18.05 22.78 -23.38
CA GLY A 253 18.62 21.53 -22.87
C GLY A 253 17.56 20.56 -22.35
N PRO A 254 17.96 19.32 -21.98
CA PRO A 254 17.01 18.28 -21.55
C PRO A 254 16.20 18.68 -20.31
N ALA A 255 16.77 19.48 -19.41
CA ALA A 255 16.04 20.01 -18.25
C ALA A 255 14.95 21.02 -18.66
N GLY A 256 15.27 21.93 -19.60
CA GLY A 256 14.31 22.90 -20.13
C GLY A 256 13.19 22.23 -20.91
N LEU A 257 13.53 21.27 -21.78
CA LEU A 257 12.54 20.51 -22.54
C LEU A 257 11.72 19.54 -21.68
N ALA A 258 12.23 19.09 -20.53
CA ALA A 258 11.44 18.29 -19.58
C ALA A 258 10.46 19.15 -18.76
N CYS A 259 10.77 20.44 -18.58
CA CYS A 259 9.91 21.40 -17.91
C CYS A 259 8.80 21.94 -18.84
N ALA A 260 9.04 21.95 -20.15
CA ALA A 260 8.15 22.49 -21.19
C ALA A 260 7.05 21.51 -21.59
#